data_AF-A0A6G1JLB3-F1
#
_entry.id   AF-A0A6G1JLB3-F1
#
_cell.length_a   1.000
_cell.length_b   1.000
_cell.length_c   1.000
_cell.angle_alpha   90.00
_cell.angle_beta   90.00
_cell.angle_gamma   90.00
#
_symmetry.space_group_name_H-M   'P 1'
#
loop_
_entity.id
_entity.type
_entity.pdbx_description
1 polymer ?
#
loop_
_entity_poly.entity_id
_entity_poly.type
_entity_poly.pdbx_seq_one_letter_code
_entity_poly.pdbx_strand_id
1 'polypeptide(L)' 'MSTQDEELLLSLESSLRNALATFGPSSQQYRSIKYMVDEQAAKIALRKLSLNAEVTAKKEGRMAVNLPLRPKGV' A
#
# COMPACT_ATOMS: atom_id res chain seq x y z
N MET A 1 -3.21 -6.64 -14.54
CA MET A 1 -3.24 -7.89 -13.75
C MET A 1 -3.54 -7.48 -12.32
N SER A 2 -4.72 -7.81 -11.80
CA SER A 2 -5.06 -7.60 -10.39
C SER A 2 -3.99 -8.27 -9.55
N THR A 3 -3.45 -7.56 -8.58
CA THR A 3 -2.56 -8.20 -7.60
C THR A 3 -3.40 -9.15 -6.75
N GLN A 4 -2.84 -10.27 -6.29
CA GLN A 4 -3.53 -11.24 -5.43
C GLN A 4 -4.21 -10.56 -4.22
N ASP A 5 -3.63 -9.47 -3.73
CA ASP A 5 -4.21 -8.67 -2.65
C ASP A 5 -5.48 -7.92 -3.02
N GLU A 6 -5.59 -7.42 -4.25
CA GLU A 6 -6.78 -6.74 -4.76
C GLU A 6 -7.92 -7.75 -4.98
N GLU A 7 -7.63 -8.96 -5.44
CA GLU A 7 -8.62 -10.05 -5.53
C GLU A 7 -9.13 -10.50 -4.16
N LEU A 8 -8.22 -10.60 -3.19
CA LEU A 8 -8.59 -10.89 -1.80
C LEU A 8 -9.46 -9.78 -1.21
N LEU A 9 -9.10 -8.51 -1.42
CA LEU A 9 -9.88 -7.37 -0.94
C LEU A 9 -11.30 -7.38 -1.53
N LEU A 10 -11.44 -7.57 -2.85
CA LEU A 10 -12.75 -7.67 -3.51
C LEU A 10 -13.60 -8.81 -2.96
N SER A 11 -12.98 -9.96 -2.67
CA SER A 11 -13.66 -11.11 -2.08
C SER A 11 -14.16 -10.80 -0.66
N LEU A 12 -13.34 -10.13 0.16
CA LEU A 12 -13.72 -9.70 1.51
C LEU A 12 -14.84 -8.65 1.49
N GLU A 13 -14.81 -7.68 0.57
CA GLU A 13 -15.87 -6.69 0.40
C GLU A 13 -17.20 -7.32 -0.02
N SER A 14 -17.16 -8.33 -0.90
CA SER A 14 -18.34 -9.12 -1.25
C SER A 14 -18.91 -9.85 -0.03
N SER A 15 -18.04 -10.51 0.74
CA SER A 15 -18.42 -11.19 1.99
C SER A 15 -19.01 -10.21 3.02
N LEU A 16 -18.46 -9.00 3.13
CA LEU A 16 -18.94 -7.96 4.03
C LEU A 16 -20.37 -7.51 3.69
N ARG A 17 -20.66 -7.31 2.40
CA ARG A 17 -22.02 -6.97 1.93
C ARG A 17 -23.01 -8.09 2.23
N ASN A 18 -22.61 -9.34 2.02
CA ASN A 18 -23.44 -10.49 2.36
C ASN A 18 -23.70 -10.58 3.86
N ALA A 19 -22.66 -10.42 4.69
CA ALA A 19 -22.79 -10.43 6.14
C ALA A 19 -23.66 -9.29 6.66
N LEU A 20 -23.57 -8.10 6.05
CA LEU A 20 -24.45 -6.97 6.36
C LEU A 20 -25.91 -7.30 6.08
N ALA A 21 -26.20 -7.89 4.91
CA ALA A 21 -27.54 -8.25 4.51
C ALA A 21 -28.15 -9.37 5.37
N THR A 22 -27.35 -10.34 5.81
CA THR A 22 -27.84 -11.50 6.58
C THR A 22 -27.90 -11.24 8.08
N PHE A 23 -26.87 -10.62 8.66
CA PHE A 23 -26.72 -10.52 10.12
C PHE A 23 -26.87 -9.09 10.65
N GLY A 24 -26.78 -8.08 9.78
CA GLY A 24 -26.84 -6.67 10.15
C GLY A 24 -25.51 -6.11 10.71
N PRO A 25 -25.43 -4.78 10.85
CA PRO A 25 -24.18 -4.07 11.15
C PRO A 25 -23.71 -4.22 12.61
N SER A 26 -24.59 -4.63 13.51
CA SER A 26 -24.27 -4.87 14.93
C SER A 26 -23.75 -6.29 15.19
N SER A 27 -23.87 -7.19 14.23
CA SER A 27 -23.44 -8.58 14.38
C SER A 27 -21.93 -8.71 14.49
N GLN A 28 -21.48 -9.72 15.25
CA GLN A 28 -20.06 -10.03 15.37
C GLN A 28 -19.47 -10.44 14.02
N GLN A 29 -20.23 -11.18 13.21
CA GLN A 29 -19.82 -11.65 11.89
C GLN A 29 -19.51 -10.48 10.96
N TYR A 30 -20.42 -9.49 10.85
CA TYR A 30 -20.19 -8.29 10.06
C TYR A 30 -18.97 -7.53 10.54
N ARG A 31 -18.85 -7.30 11.86
CA ARG A 31 -17.73 -6.54 12.45
C ARG A 31 -16.39 -7.23 12.21
N SER A 32 -16.32 -8.54 12.40
CA SER A 32 -15.10 -9.34 12.13
C SER A 32 -14.67 -9.23 10.67
N ILE A 33 -15.60 -9.35 9.72
CA ILE A 33 -15.28 -9.21 8.29
C ILE A 33 -14.86 -7.78 7.96
N LYS A 34 -15.50 -6.78 8.57
CA LYS A 34 -15.14 -5.37 8.38
C LYS A 34 -13.69 -5.11 8.80
N TYR A 35 -13.27 -5.64 9.94
CA TYR A 35 -11.88 -5.51 10.39
C TYR A 35 -10.88 -6.12 9.40
N MET A 36 -11.20 -7.28 8.81
CA MET A 36 -10.36 -7.89 7.79
C MET A 36 -10.27 -7.05 6.50
N VAL A 37 -11.38 -6.44 6.07
CA VAL A 37 -11.41 -5.50 4.93
C VAL A 37 -10.52 -4.29 5.22
N ASP A 38 -10.71 -3.66 6.37
CA ASP A 38 -9.96 -2.46 6.78
C ASP A 38 -8.44 -2.77 6.85
N GLU A 39 -8.07 -3.91 7.43
CA GLU A 39 -6.68 -4.35 7.53
C GLU A 39 -6.05 -4.60 6.14
N GLN A 40 -6.77 -5.27 5.23
CA GLN A 40 -6.26 -5.58 3.91
C GLN A 40 -6.13 -4.33 3.03
N ALA A 41 -7.09 -3.40 3.12
CA ALA A 41 -7.01 -2.10 2.45
C ALA A 41 -5.80 -1.29 2.95
N ALA A 42 -5.56 -1.28 4.26
CA ALA A 42 -4.38 -0.63 4.84
C ALA A 42 -3.07 -1.27 4.37
N LYS A 43 -2.98 -2.61 4.33
CA LYS A 43 -1.81 -3.34 3.80
C LYS A 43 -1.51 -2.97 2.35
N ILE A 44 -2.53 -2.90 1.50
CA ILE A 44 -2.38 -2.50 0.09
C ILE A 44 -1.88 -1.06 -0.01
N ALA A 45 -2.48 -0.14 0.74
CA ALA A 45 -2.07 1.26 0.75
C ALA A 45 -0.61 1.43 1.19
N LEU A 46 -0.20 0.76 2.28
CA LEU A 46 1.17 0.79 2.78
C LEU A 46 2.17 0.23 1.75
N ARG A 47 1.83 -0.87 1.08
CA ARG A 47 2.70 -1.43 0.02
C ARG A 47 2.80 -0.49 -1.18
N LYS A 48 1.69 0.11 -1.62
CA LYS A 48 1.70 1.11 -2.70
C LYS A 48 2.56 2.33 -2.33
N LEU A 49 2.49 2.81 -1.09
CA LEU A 49 3.35 3.88 -0.59
C LEU A 49 4.83 3.47 -0.54
N SER A 50 5.15 2.28 -0.04
CA SER A 50 6.54 1.79 0.05
C SER A 50 7.19 1.63 -1.33
N LEU A 51 6.43 1.13 -2.32
CA LEU A 51 6.92 1.00 -3.69
C LEU A 51 7.24 2.36 -4.32
N ASN A 52 6.47 3.41 -4.00
CA ASN A 52 6.72 4.76 -4.49
C ASN A 52 7.97 5.41 -3.84
N ALA A 53 8.30 5.06 -2.60
CA ALA A 53 9.50 5.54 -1.92
C ALA A 53 10.80 4.98 -2.54
N GLU A 54 10.79 3.72 -3.00
CA GLU A 54 11.96 3.13 -3.67
C GLU A 54 12.21 3.71 -5.08
N VAL A 55 11.14 4.08 -5.79
CA VAL A 55 11.24 4.69 -7.13
C VAL A 55 11.80 6.12 -7.05
N THR A 56 11.53 6.85 -5.97
CA THR A 56 12.08 8.20 -5.74
C THR A 56 13.55 8.15 -5.31
N ALA A 57 13.94 7.23 -4.42
CA ALA A 57 15.33 7.05 -4.00
C ALA A 57 16.29 6.70 -5.17
N LYS A 58 15.80 6.00 -6.20
CA LYS A 58 16.60 5.68 -7.40
C LYS A 58 16.75 6.84 -8.38
N LYS A 59 15.94 7.91 -8.28
CA LYS A 59 16.08 9.11 -9.13
C LYS A 59 17.04 10.16 -8.55
N GLU A 60 17.33 10.13 -7.25
CA GLU A 60 18.32 11.01 -6.62
C GLU A 60 19.76 10.45 -6.62
N GLY A 61 20.00 9.31 -7.26
CA GLY A 61 21.35 8.74 -7.42
C GLY A 61 22.15 9.26 -8.63
N ARG A 62 21.61 10.19 -9.42
CA ARG A 62 22.28 10.78 -10.60
C ARG A 62 22.32 12.31 -10.55
N MET A 63 22.67 12.87 -9.40
CA MET A 63 23.36 14.16 -9.36
C MET A 63 24.80 13.84 -9.02
N ALA A 64 25.58 13.47 -10.04
CA ALA A 64 27.02 13.48 -9.94
C ALA A 64 27.43 14.91 -9.60
N VAL A 65 27.66 15.18 -8.32
CA VAL A 65 28.40 16.36 -7.88
C VAL A 65 29.83 16.13 -8.32
N ASN A 66 30.08 16.30 -9.61
CA ASN A 66 31.41 16.38 -10.16
C ASN A 66 31.91 17.79 -9.83
N LEU A 67 32.16 18.03 -8.55
CA LEU A 67 32.86 19.23 -8.10
C LEU A 67 34.32 19.03 -8.50
N PRO A 68 34.87 19.80 -9.45
CA PRO A 68 36.27 19.66 -9.80
C PRO A 68 37.11 20.02 -8.57
N LEU A 69 37.81 19.02 -8.03
CA LEU A 69 38.97 19.21 -7.17
C LEU A 69 39.93 20.15 -7.89
N ARG A 70 39.95 21.42 -7.48
CA ARG A 70 40.82 22.45 -8.05
C ARG A 70 42.21 22.31 -7.40
N PRO A 71 43.28 21.92 -8.12
CA PRO A 71 44.62 21.88 -7.56
C PRO A 71 45.39 23.18 -7.84
N LYS A 72 45.99 23.69 -6.75
CA LYS A 72 47.31 24.37 -6.59
C LYS A 72 47.64 25.73 -7.21
N GLY A 73 48.38 26.51 -6.40
CA GLY A 73 49.30 27.61 -6.74
C GLY A 73 48.84 28.95 -6.14
N VAL A 74 49.58 29.69 -5.32
CA VAL A 74 51.04 29.85 -5.07
C VAL A 74 51.27 30.09 -3.58
#